data_AF-A0A542XP23-F1
#
_entry.id   AF-A0A542XP23-F1
#
_cell.length_a   1.000
_cell.length_b   1.000
_cell.length_c   1.000
_cell.angle_alpha   90.00
_cell.angle_beta   90.00
_cell.angle_gamma   90.00
#
_symmetry.space_group_name_H-M   'P 1'
#
loop_
_entity.id
_entity.type
_entity.pdbx_description
1 polymer ?
#
loop_
_entity_poly.entity_id
_entity_poly.type
_entity_poly.pdbx_seq_one_letter_code
_entity_poly.pdbx_strand_id
1 'polypeptide(L)' 'MNCVYQVIARRGERLGIKLHPHMFRHTFAHRWLDAGGAEGDLMELTGWDSPQMLRHYGASARAARARRAYDRVDVMGGT' A
#
# COMPACT_ATOMS: atom_id res chain seq x y z
N MET A 1 17.93 16.56 -11.16
CA MET A 1 16.63 16.99 -10.59
C MET A 1 15.54 16.19 -11.31
N ASN A 2 14.71 15.42 -10.61
CA ASN A 2 13.80 14.44 -11.20
C ASN A 2 12.47 15.11 -11.63
N CYS A 3 12.15 15.11 -12.93
CA CYS A 3 11.00 15.85 -13.50
C CYS A 3 9.64 15.39 -12.92
N VAL A 4 9.51 14.09 -12.60
CA VAL A 4 8.30 13.52 -11.99
C VAL A 4 8.05 14.13 -10.62
N TYR A 5 9.10 14.29 -9.81
CA TYR A 5 8.99 14.92 -8.50
C TYR A 5 8.51 16.36 -8.61
N GLN A 6 9.06 17.14 -9.55
CA GLN A 6 8.68 18.54 -9.75
C GLN A 6 7.22 18.69 -10.18
N VAL A 7 6.74 17.85 -11.10
CA VAL A 7 5.34 17.89 -11.54
C VAL A 7 4.40 17.61 -10.37
N ILE A 8 4.69 16.59 -9.55
CA ILE A 8 3.88 16.24 -8.39
C ILE A 8 3.91 17.34 -7.32
N ALA A 9 5.08 17.89 -7.01
CA ALA A 9 5.22 18.97 -6.03
C ALA A 9 4.39 20.21 -6.43
N ARG A 10 4.50 20.66 -7.69
CA ARG A 10 3.72 21.79 -8.22
C ARG A 10 2.21 21.54 -8.19
N ARG A 11 1.76 20.29 -8.43
CA ARG A 11 0.35 19.92 -8.29
C ARG A 11 -0.10 19.99 -6.84
N GLY A 12 0.74 19.57 -5.91
CA GLY A 12 0.50 19.69 -4.47
C GLY A 12 0.35 21.14 -4.03
N GLU A 13 1.28 22.02 -4.44
CA GLU A 13 1.25 23.45 -4.14
C GLU A 13 -0.07 24.10 -4.59
N ARG A 14 -0.55 23.79 -5.80
CA ARG A 14 -1.83 24.30 -6.32
C ARG A 14 -3.05 23.87 -5.51
N LEU A 15 -2.96 22.74 -4.82
CA LEU A 15 -4.03 22.21 -3.98
C LEU A 15 -3.84 22.58 -2.50
N GLY A 16 -2.75 23.26 -2.15
CA GLY A 16 -2.38 23.52 -0.75
C GLY A 16 -1.99 22.27 0.04
N ILE A 17 -1.61 21.18 -0.64
CA ILE A 17 -1.29 19.89 -0.03
C ILE A 17 0.16 19.51 -0.36
N LYS A 18 0.93 19.10 0.64
CA LYS A 18 2.28 18.57 0.41
C LYS A 18 2.19 17.19 -0.25
N LEU A 19 2.49 17.12 -1.56
CA LEU A 19 2.51 15.88 -2.32
C LEU A 19 3.95 15.49 -2.71
N HIS A 20 4.26 14.20 -2.57
CA HIS A 20 5.47 13.60 -3.11
C HIS A 20 5.15 12.23 -3.73
N PRO A 21 5.91 11.78 -4.76
CA PRO A 21 5.64 10.52 -5.46
C PRO A 21 5.48 9.29 -4.56
N HIS A 22 6.23 9.25 -3.44
CA HIS A 22 6.14 8.14 -2.48
C HIS A 22 4.76 7.98 -1.82
N MET A 23 3.98 9.06 -1.65
CA MET A 23 2.62 8.98 -1.09
C MET A 23 1.74 8.07 -1.94
N PHE A 24 1.82 8.22 -3.27
CA PHE A 24 1.04 7.41 -4.20
C PHE A 24 1.43 5.93 -4.12
N ARG A 25 2.72 5.63 -3.90
CA ARG A 25 3.19 4.25 -3.70
C ARG A 25 2.62 3.64 -2.41
N HIS A 26 2.54 4.40 -1.32
CA HIS A 26 1.83 3.97 -0.11
C HIS A 26 0.34 3.74 -0.36
N THR A 27 -0.33 4.67 -1.05
CA THR A 27 -1.76 4.52 -1.36
C THR A 27 -2.04 3.29 -2.22
N PHE A 28 -1.22 3.05 -3.24
CA PHE A 28 -1.35 1.87 -4.09
C PHE A 28 -1.20 0.57 -3.28
N ALA A 29 -0.12 0.43 -2.52
CA ALA A 29 0.13 -0.75 -1.70
C ALA A 29 -0.97 -0.98 -0.65
N HIS A 30 -1.43 0.09 -0.01
CA HIS A 30 -2.54 0.03 0.93
C HIS A 30 -3.81 -0.52 0.28
N ARG A 31 -4.22 0.04 -0.87
CA ARG A 31 -5.46 -0.34 -1.56
C ARG A 31 -5.39 -1.77 -2.13
N TRP A 32 -4.24 -2.18 -2.67
CA TRP A 32 -4.02 -3.55 -3.14
C TRP A 32 -4.24 -4.55 -2.00
N LEU A 33 -3.58 -4.30 -0.87
CA LEU A 33 -3.60 -5.18 0.29
C LEU A 33 -4.96 -5.17 1.01
N ASP A 34 -5.64 -4.02 1.09
CA ASP A 34 -6.99 -3.95 1.66
C ASP A 34 -8.04 -4.68 0.79
N ALA A 35 -7.85 -4.68 -0.55
CA ALA A 35 -8.65 -5.47 -1.47
C ALA A 35 -8.38 -6.98 -1.40
N GLY A 36 -7.40 -7.42 -0.58
CA GLY A 36 -7.03 -8.82 -0.42
C GLY A 36 -6.08 -9.35 -1.50
N GLY A 37 -5.43 -8.47 -2.26
CA GLY A 37 -4.41 -8.86 -3.24
C GLY A 37 -3.22 -9.55 -2.58
N ALA A 38 -2.61 -10.50 -3.29
CA ALA A 38 -1.51 -11.28 -2.77
C ALA A 38 -0.25 -10.44 -2.56
N GLU A 39 0.51 -10.75 -1.52
CA GLU A 39 1.74 -10.04 -1.16
C GLU A 39 2.87 -10.25 -2.19
N GLY A 40 2.99 -11.47 -2.74
CA GLY A 40 3.94 -11.79 -3.81
C GLY A 40 3.66 -11.01 -5.10
N ASP A 41 2.41 -10.99 -5.54
CA ASP A 41 2.01 -10.22 -6.74
C ASP A 41 2.29 -8.73 -6.57
N LEU A 42 2.09 -8.18 -5.37
CA LEU A 42 2.43 -6.78 -5.09
C LEU A 42 3.95 -6.55 -5.23
N MET A 43 4.77 -7.49 -4.78
CA MET A 43 6.22 -7.39 -4.92
C MET A 43 6.64 -7.41 -6.39
N GLU A 44 6.07 -8.29 -7.20
CA GLU A 44 6.30 -8.34 -8.66
C GLU A 44 5.87 -7.04 -9.35
N LEU A 45 4.64 -6.58 -9.09
CA LEU A 45 4.08 -5.36 -9.71
C LEU A 45 4.85 -4.09 -9.35
N THR A 46 5.49 -4.08 -8.19
CA THR A 46 6.23 -2.91 -7.69
C THR A 46 7.73 -3.03 -7.87
N GLY A 47 8.24 -4.20 -8.27
CA GLY A 47 9.67 -4.49 -8.35
C GLY A 47 10.36 -4.46 -7.00
N TRP A 48 9.68 -4.90 -5.93
CA TRP A 48 10.29 -5.04 -4.61
C TRP A 48 10.95 -6.40 -4.48
N ASP A 49 12.23 -6.38 -4.17
CA ASP A 49 13.05 -7.54 -3.87
C ASP A 49 12.87 -8.04 -2.42
N SER A 50 12.56 -7.12 -1.49
CA SER A 50 12.52 -7.42 -0.06
C SER A 50 11.11 -7.39 0.55
N PRO A 51 10.72 -8.40 1.35
CA PRO A 51 9.50 -8.37 2.16
C PRO A 51 9.46 -7.21 3.18
N GLN A 52 10.60 -6.61 3.50
CA GLN A 52 10.66 -5.42 4.36
C GLN A 52 9.93 -4.23 3.72
N MET A 53 10.00 -4.10 2.38
CA MET A 53 9.30 -3.05 1.64
C MET A 53 7.78 -3.25 1.74
N LEU A 54 7.33 -4.50 1.69
CA LEU A 54 5.92 -4.80 1.87
C LEU A 54 5.40 -4.38 3.26
N ARG A 55 6.22 -4.55 4.31
CA ARG A 55 5.89 -4.04 5.65
C ARG A 55 5.88 -2.52 5.70
N HIS A 56 6.85 -1.87 5.08
CA HIS A 56 6.97 -0.41 5.08
C HIS A 56 5.79 0.27 4.37
N TYR A 57 5.42 -0.23 3.18
CA TYR A 57 4.36 0.37 2.36
C TYR A 57 2.96 -0.16 2.68
N GLY A 58 2.84 -1.39 3.18
CA GLY A 58 1.58 -2.04 3.53
C GLY A 58 1.15 -1.88 4.99
N ALA A 59 1.90 -1.12 5.80
CA ALA A 59 1.69 -0.96 7.24
C ALA A 59 0.27 -0.49 7.59
N SER A 60 -0.25 0.49 6.85
CA SER A 60 -1.56 1.11 7.11
C SER A 60 -2.73 0.15 6.94
N ALA A 61 -2.61 -0.89 6.11
CA ALA A 61 -3.67 -1.88 5.90
C ALA A 61 -3.53 -3.12 6.82
N ARG A 62 -2.48 -3.21 7.66
CA ARG A 62 -2.15 -4.45 8.41
C ARG A 62 -3.30 -4.91 9.33
N ALA A 63 -3.90 -3.99 10.09
CA ALA A 63 -4.97 -4.33 11.04
C ALA A 63 -6.29 -4.67 10.33
N ALA A 64 -6.63 -3.99 9.23
CA ALA A 64 -7.79 -4.32 8.42
C ALA A 64 -7.64 -5.71 7.79
N ARG A 65 -6.47 -6.02 7.22
CA ARG A 65 -6.14 -7.35 6.68
C ARG A 65 -6.26 -8.46 7.72
N ALA A 66 -5.69 -8.27 8.90
CA ALA A 66 -5.72 -9.29 9.95
C ALA A 66 -7.16 -9.68 10.34
N ARG A 67 -8.05 -8.70 10.45
CA ARG A 67 -9.48 -8.93 10.72
C ARG A 67 -10.16 -9.68 9.58
N ARG A 68 -10.02 -9.22 8.34
CA ARG A 68 -10.61 -9.89 7.16
C ARG A 68 -10.08 -11.31 6.96
N ALA A 69 -8.81 -11.56 7.28
CA ALA A 69 -8.21 -12.88 7.21
C ALA A 69 -8.78 -13.82 8.28
N TYR A 70 -8.93 -13.33 9.52
CA TYR A 70 -9.59 -14.06 10.60
C TYR A 70 -11.02 -14.47 10.21
N ASP A 71 -11.82 -13.53 9.69
CA ASP A 71 -13.21 -13.79 9.29
C ASP A 71 -13.32 -14.84 8.18
N ARG A 72 -12.29 -14.95 7.32
CA ARG A 72 -12.29 -15.88 6.17
C ARG A 72 -11.83 -17.29 6.54
N VAL A 73 -10.92 -17.40 7.49
CA VAL A 73 -10.24 -18.67 7.79
C VAL A 73 -11.02 -19.51 8.82
N ASP A 74 -12.06 -18.95 9.48
CA ASP A 74 -12.80 -19.56 10.61
C ASP A 74 -11.95 -20.54 11.40
N VAL A 75 -11.02 -19.99 12.17
CA VAL A 75 -10.01 -20.78 12.87
C VAL A 75 -10.60 -21.61 14.01
N MET A 76 -11.85 -21.32 14.44
CA MET A 76 -12.47 -21.90 15.63
C MET A 76 -13.73 -22.73 15.36
N GLY A 77 -14.17 -22.88 14.11
CA GLY A 77 -15.22 -23.83 13.70
C GLY A 77 -16.50 -23.72 14.53
N GLY A 78 -17.28 -22.66 14.32
CA GLY A 78 -18.40 -22.30 15.19
C GLY A 78 -19.68 -21.88 14.49
N THR A 79 -20.10 -22.60 13.44
CA THR A 79 -21.49 -22.63 12.93
C THR A 79 -21.83 -23.98 12.36
#